data_AF-A0A7K4AD98-F1
#
_entry.id   AF-A0A7K4AD98-F1
#
_cell.length_a   1.000
_cell.length_b   1.000
_cell.length_c   1.000
_cell.angle_alpha   90.00
_cell.angle_beta   90.00
_cell.angle_gamma   90.00
#
_symmetry.space_group_name_H-M   'P 1'
#
loop_
_entity.id
_entity.type
_entity.pdbx_description
1 polymer ?
#
loop_
_entity_poly.entity_id
_entity_poly.type
_entity_poly.pdbx_seq_one_letter_code
_entity_poly.pdbx_strand_id
1 'polypeptide(L)'
;MENIIFVPDLKINDSLKVVLENYEGVNTARCTRQGRMILSALKGLCLDVEKIITENFPEAEIRMNNMRPTTFWPDVPWTVFDGSFRHMTDRGPFLINMSYQFAADMSGVFFALSVNADGWRERFGSEWPSKFEPFKLRLREDLVWLRDYGFQLDDDANLMSDDSFAEDMQHSYIAYKFYSIVEMPSEKEIQRDLVIIFKAQQQLISKE
;
A
#
# COMPACT_ATOMS: atom_id res chain seq x y z
N MET A 1 -23.27 -10.21 4.43
CA MET A 1 -22.82 -8.95 3.80
C MET A 1 -22.57 -7.98 4.93
N GLU A 2 -21.32 -7.70 5.23
CA GLU A 2 -20.99 -6.68 6.23
C GLU A 2 -21.41 -5.30 5.72
N ASN A 3 -21.90 -4.45 6.63
CA ASN A 3 -22.30 -3.09 6.28
C ASN A 3 -21.06 -2.23 6.08
N ILE A 4 -20.63 -2.08 4.83
CA ILE A 4 -19.61 -1.11 4.43
C ILE A 4 -20.30 0.24 4.23
N ILE A 5 -19.80 1.28 4.90
CA ILE A 5 -20.24 2.66 4.71
C ILE A 5 -19.47 3.23 3.52
N PHE A 6 -20.18 3.51 2.43
CA PHE A 6 -19.61 4.20 1.28
C PHE A 6 -19.68 5.71 1.50
N VAL A 7 -18.52 6.36 1.39
CA VAL A 7 -18.40 7.80 1.54
C VAL A 7 -18.55 8.44 0.16
N PRO A 8 -19.53 9.35 -0.04
CA PRO A 8 -19.74 10.01 -1.32
C PRO A 8 -18.65 11.04 -1.61
N ASP A 9 -18.51 11.39 -2.89
CA ASP A 9 -17.67 12.48 -3.41
C ASP A 9 -16.16 12.37 -3.13
N LEU A 10 -15.67 11.15 -2.88
CA LEU A 10 -14.23 10.87 -2.81
C LEU A 10 -13.62 10.71 -4.20
N LYS A 11 -12.31 10.97 -4.27
CA LYS A 11 -11.55 11.05 -5.52
C LYS A 11 -10.28 10.22 -5.44
N ILE A 12 -10.37 9.02 -4.87
CA ILE A 12 -9.22 8.11 -4.81
C ILE A 12 -8.84 7.67 -6.21
N ASN A 13 -9.82 7.23 -7.01
CA ASN A 13 -9.58 6.83 -8.39
C ASN A 13 -8.89 7.93 -9.21
N ASP A 14 -9.41 9.17 -9.11
CA ASP A 14 -8.84 10.33 -9.80
C ASP A 14 -7.41 10.62 -9.31
N SER A 15 -7.15 10.55 -8.00
CA SER A 15 -5.83 10.77 -7.43
C SER A 15 -4.81 9.74 -7.91
N LEU A 16 -5.19 8.45 -7.96
CA LEU A 16 -4.35 7.38 -8.50
C LEU A 16 -4.04 7.62 -9.98
N LYS A 17 -5.05 7.97 -10.79
CA LYS A 17 -4.87 8.29 -12.21
C LYS A 17 -3.95 9.48 -12.43
N VAL A 18 -4.10 10.55 -11.65
CA VAL A 18 -3.21 11.72 -11.76
C VAL A 18 -1.76 11.31 -11.55
N VAL A 19 -1.46 10.43 -10.59
CA VAL A 19 -0.08 9.93 -10.40
C VAL A 19 0.35 9.12 -11.62
N LEU A 20 -0.42 8.11 -12.03
CA LEU A 20 -0.09 7.23 -13.16
C LEU A 20 0.16 8.01 -14.46
N GLU A 21 -0.69 8.97 -14.79
CA GLU A 21 -0.62 9.74 -16.04
C GLU A 21 0.48 10.81 -16.04
N ASN A 22 0.95 11.23 -14.86
CA ASN A 22 1.87 12.37 -14.74
C ASN A 22 3.21 12.01 -14.13
N TYR A 23 3.51 10.75 -13.81
CA TYR A 23 4.80 10.41 -13.22
C TYR A 23 5.94 10.36 -14.25
N GLU A 24 5.62 9.99 -15.49
CA GLU A 24 6.61 9.86 -16.55
C GLU A 24 7.40 11.17 -16.76
N GLY A 25 8.73 11.07 -16.75
CA GLY A 25 9.62 12.20 -16.98
C GLY A 25 9.81 13.14 -15.77
N VAL A 26 9.24 12.87 -14.59
CA VAL A 26 9.34 13.77 -13.43
C VAL A 26 10.80 13.96 -12.95
N ASN A 27 11.69 12.98 -13.20
CA ASN A 27 13.13 13.06 -12.93
C ASN A 27 13.94 13.83 -14.00
N THR A 28 13.36 14.09 -15.18
CA THR A 28 14.07 14.73 -16.29
C THR A 28 13.98 16.27 -16.25
N ALA A 29 13.05 16.82 -15.45
CA ALA A 29 12.85 18.26 -15.33
C ALA A 29 12.84 18.68 -13.86
N ARG A 30 13.74 19.61 -13.48
CA ARG A 30 13.82 20.21 -12.13
C ARG A 30 12.43 20.67 -11.67
N CYS A 31 11.83 19.94 -10.73
CA CYS A 31 10.64 20.30 -9.93
C CYS A 31 9.58 21.12 -10.69
N THR A 32 8.93 20.47 -11.64
CA THR A 32 7.93 21.07 -12.53
C THR A 32 6.55 21.17 -11.85
N ARG A 33 5.64 21.92 -12.47
CA ARG A 33 4.20 21.92 -12.16
C ARG A 33 3.65 20.50 -12.00
N GLN A 34 4.15 19.55 -12.79
CA GLN A 34 3.82 18.12 -12.76
C GLN A 34 4.13 17.48 -11.40
N GLY A 35 5.32 17.70 -10.86
CA GLY A 35 5.69 17.24 -9.51
C GLY A 35 4.73 17.75 -8.43
N ARG A 36 4.30 19.02 -8.51
CA ARG A 36 3.29 19.56 -7.57
C ARG A 36 1.92 18.92 -7.74
N MET A 37 1.53 18.57 -8.96
CA MET A 37 0.27 17.85 -9.22
C MET A 37 0.30 16.46 -8.59
N ILE A 38 1.39 15.71 -8.77
CA ILE A 38 1.57 14.38 -8.18
C ILE A 38 1.52 14.45 -6.64
N LEU A 39 2.29 15.35 -6.02
CA LEU A 39 2.27 15.50 -4.56
C LEU A 39 0.89 15.91 -4.03
N SER A 40 0.16 16.75 -4.77
CA SER A 40 -1.21 17.12 -4.42
C SER A 40 -2.16 15.94 -4.52
N ALA A 41 -2.01 15.09 -5.53
CA ALA A 41 -2.80 13.87 -5.70
C ALA A 41 -2.50 12.85 -4.59
N LEU A 42 -1.24 12.60 -4.28
CA LEU A 42 -0.85 11.72 -3.17
C LEU A 42 -1.36 12.23 -1.81
N LYS A 43 -1.39 13.55 -1.61
CA LYS A 43 -1.98 14.14 -0.39
C LYS A 43 -3.50 13.97 -0.37
N GLY A 44 -4.19 14.22 -1.48
CA GLY A 44 -5.64 14.01 -1.60
C GLY A 44 -6.03 12.55 -1.34
N LEU A 45 -5.27 11.62 -1.92
CA LEU A 45 -5.37 10.19 -1.68
C LEU A 45 -5.32 9.84 -0.19
N CYS A 46 -4.33 10.37 0.56
CA CYS A 46 -4.27 10.17 2.01
C CYS A 46 -5.55 10.65 2.71
N LEU A 47 -6.00 11.88 2.45
CA LEU A 47 -7.17 12.45 3.11
C LEU A 47 -8.46 11.66 2.83
N ASP A 48 -8.63 11.20 1.60
CA ASP A 48 -9.80 10.40 1.21
C ASP A 48 -9.79 9.01 1.86
N VAL A 49 -8.62 8.36 1.92
CA VAL A 49 -8.45 7.10 2.66
C VAL A 49 -8.73 7.30 4.15
N GLU A 50 -8.26 8.41 4.72
CA GLU A 50 -8.42 8.72 6.15
C GLU A 50 -9.90 8.80 6.50
N LYS A 51 -10.67 9.48 5.65
CA LYS A 51 -12.10 9.63 5.79
C LYS A 51 -12.82 8.28 5.69
N ILE A 52 -12.48 7.42 4.73
CA ILE A 52 -13.12 6.08 4.59
C ILE A 52 -12.90 5.24 5.84
N ILE A 53 -11.66 5.19 6.32
CA ILE A 53 -11.32 4.39 7.48
C ILE A 53 -12.00 4.95 8.73
N THR A 54 -11.97 6.27 8.95
CA THR A 54 -12.64 6.89 10.11
C THR A 54 -14.15 6.63 10.12
N GLU A 55 -14.81 6.69 8.96
CA GLU A 55 -16.26 6.45 8.86
C GLU A 55 -16.62 4.96 9.10
N ASN A 56 -15.78 4.03 8.67
CA ASN A 56 -16.02 2.59 8.85
C ASN A 56 -15.48 2.05 10.18
N PHE A 57 -14.50 2.73 10.78
CA PHE A 57 -13.78 2.34 12.00
C PHE A 57 -13.47 3.58 12.87
N PRO A 58 -14.47 4.17 13.55
CA PRO A 58 -14.31 5.44 14.26
C PRO A 58 -13.23 5.47 15.36
N GLU A 59 -12.90 4.30 15.92
CA GLU A 59 -11.89 4.16 16.97
C GLU A 59 -10.47 3.90 16.43
N ALA A 60 -10.30 3.82 15.10
CA ALA A 60 -9.01 3.55 14.49
C ALA A 60 -8.10 4.80 14.50
N GLU A 61 -6.90 4.69 15.07
CA GLU A 61 -5.85 5.68 14.90
C GLU A 61 -4.96 5.32 13.71
N ILE A 62 -5.15 6.03 12.60
CA ILE A 62 -4.37 5.83 11.38
C ILE A 62 -3.33 6.93 11.18
N ARG A 63 -2.13 6.53 10.79
CA ARG A 63 -1.07 7.44 10.35
C ARG A 63 -0.86 7.30 8.87
N MET A 64 -0.56 8.40 8.20
CA MET A 64 -0.35 8.38 6.76
C MET A 64 0.98 8.99 6.41
N ASN A 65 1.64 8.37 5.44
CA ASN A 65 2.83 8.92 4.84
C ASN A 65 2.81 8.67 3.34
N ASN A 66 3.42 9.57 2.60
CA ASN A 66 3.58 9.42 1.17
C ASN A 66 5.00 9.80 0.79
N MET A 67 5.38 9.42 -0.42
CA MET A 67 6.67 9.79 -0.95
C MET A 67 6.85 11.33 -0.97
N ARG A 68 8.02 11.79 -0.51
CA ARG A 68 8.41 13.20 -0.48
C ARG A 68 9.85 13.33 -0.98
N PRO A 69 10.07 13.37 -2.30
CA PRO A 69 11.41 13.40 -2.85
C PRO A 69 12.10 14.70 -2.46
N THR A 70 13.31 14.60 -1.90
CA THR A 70 14.15 15.75 -1.54
C THR A 70 15.17 16.07 -2.64
N THR A 71 15.54 15.08 -3.46
CA THR A 71 16.52 15.21 -4.54
C THR A 71 16.01 14.58 -5.83
N PHE A 72 15.80 13.27 -5.83
CA PHE A 72 15.27 12.50 -6.96
C PHE A 72 13.93 11.87 -6.59
N TRP A 73 13.08 11.72 -7.59
CA TRP A 73 11.86 10.94 -7.48
C TRP A 73 12.22 9.45 -7.53
N PRO A 74 11.68 8.62 -6.63
CA PRO A 74 11.88 7.18 -6.69
C PRO A 74 11.28 6.61 -7.98
N ASP A 75 11.80 5.48 -8.45
CA ASP A 75 11.23 4.81 -9.62
C ASP A 75 9.82 4.29 -9.35
N VAL A 76 9.57 3.86 -8.10
CA VAL A 76 8.26 3.41 -7.60
C VAL A 76 7.69 4.49 -6.67
N PRO A 77 6.73 5.31 -7.13
CA PRO A 77 5.95 6.16 -6.25
C PRO A 77 5.14 5.34 -5.27
N TRP A 78 4.86 5.88 -4.08
CA TRP A 78 4.06 5.17 -3.08
C TRP A 78 3.35 6.08 -2.08
N THR A 79 2.30 5.52 -1.48
CA THR A 79 1.63 6.02 -0.28
C THR A 79 1.44 4.86 0.69
N VAL A 80 1.71 5.08 1.96
CA VAL A 80 1.50 4.11 3.04
C VAL A 80 0.48 4.64 4.03
N PHE A 81 -0.40 3.76 4.45
CA PHE A 81 -1.47 4.00 5.41
C PHE A 81 -1.29 3.04 6.57
N ASP A 82 -1.42 3.61 7.75
CA ASP A 82 -1.32 2.94 9.02
C ASP A 82 0.05 2.29 9.30
N GLY A 83 0.77 2.89 10.24
CA GLY A 83 2.03 2.37 10.80
C GLY A 83 2.06 2.54 12.32
N SER A 84 0.89 2.67 12.95
CA SER A 84 0.75 2.90 14.39
C SER A 84 0.84 1.60 15.18
N PHE A 85 0.39 0.49 14.59
CA PHE A 85 0.26 -0.78 15.27
C PHE A 85 1.54 -1.59 15.18
N ARG A 86 2.20 -1.76 16.32
CA ARG A 86 3.32 -2.69 16.49
C ARG A 86 2.76 -4.09 16.69
N HIS A 87 2.98 -4.96 15.73
CA HIS A 87 2.79 -6.39 15.87
C HIS A 87 4.01 -6.98 16.61
N MET A 88 3.77 -7.61 17.75
CA MET A 88 4.78 -8.09 18.70
C MET A 88 5.03 -9.59 18.52
N THR A 89 5.91 -9.94 17.58
CA THR A 89 6.36 -11.33 17.47
C THR A 89 7.33 -11.70 18.61
N ASP A 90 7.59 -13.00 18.82
CA ASP A 90 8.67 -13.51 19.69
C ASP A 90 10.06 -12.92 19.35
N ARG A 91 10.20 -12.38 18.15
CA ARG A 91 11.41 -11.70 17.72
C ARG A 91 11.33 -10.22 18.11
N GLY A 92 10.19 -9.55 18.06
CA GLY A 92 10.05 -8.15 18.47
C GLY A 92 8.99 -7.42 17.64
N PRO A 93 8.86 -6.09 17.81
CA PRO A 93 7.86 -5.30 17.11
C PRO A 93 8.16 -5.20 15.62
N PHE A 94 7.14 -5.40 14.80
CA PHE A 94 7.13 -5.07 13.37
C PHE A 94 5.85 -4.30 13.04
N LEU A 95 5.89 -3.52 11.97
CA LEU A 95 4.72 -2.78 11.49
C LEU A 95 4.13 -3.50 10.29
N ILE A 96 2.82 -3.67 10.29
CA ILE A 96 2.04 -4.12 9.14
C ILE A 96 1.26 -2.91 8.65
N ASN A 97 1.45 -2.54 7.39
CA ASN A 97 0.88 -1.34 6.80
C ASN A 97 0.07 -1.71 5.56
N MET A 98 -0.83 -0.83 5.17
CA MET A 98 -1.45 -0.87 3.84
C MET A 98 -0.75 0.15 2.94
N SER A 99 -0.66 -0.08 1.65
CA SER A 99 -0.01 0.88 0.74
C SER A 99 -0.55 0.83 -0.67
N TYR A 100 -0.51 1.97 -1.34
CA TYR A 100 -0.51 2.05 -2.80
C TYR A 100 0.91 2.19 -3.29
N GLN A 101 1.36 1.29 -4.14
CA GLN A 101 2.71 1.27 -4.72
C GLN A 101 2.59 1.16 -6.23
N PHE A 102 3.05 2.18 -6.92
CA PHE A 102 2.86 2.32 -8.37
C PHE A 102 3.95 1.56 -9.10
N ALA A 103 3.60 0.74 -10.10
CA ALA A 103 4.59 0.09 -10.94
C ALA A 103 5.47 1.15 -11.62
N ALA A 104 6.78 0.92 -11.75
CA ALA A 104 7.74 1.91 -12.23
C ALA A 104 7.50 2.33 -13.69
N ASP A 105 6.87 1.47 -14.49
CA ASP A 105 6.41 1.79 -15.84
C ASP A 105 5.05 2.52 -15.89
N MET A 106 4.46 2.81 -14.72
CA MET A 106 3.13 3.41 -14.54
C MET A 106 1.99 2.63 -15.20
N SER A 107 2.16 1.32 -15.46
CA SER A 107 1.09 0.45 -16.00
C SER A 107 -0.07 0.23 -15.02
N GLY A 108 0.14 0.53 -13.74
CA GLY A 108 -0.87 0.42 -12.71
C GLY A 108 -0.32 0.63 -11.31
N VAL A 109 -1.15 0.32 -10.32
CA VAL A 109 -0.83 0.48 -8.90
C VAL A 109 -1.20 -0.76 -8.11
N PHE A 110 -0.28 -1.24 -7.30
CA PHE A 110 -0.51 -2.30 -6.33
C PHE A 110 -1.12 -1.70 -5.08
N PHE A 111 -2.24 -2.27 -4.64
CA PHE A 111 -2.79 -2.04 -3.32
C PHE A 111 -2.44 -3.22 -2.43
N ALA A 112 -1.55 -3.01 -1.46
CA ALA A 112 -0.89 -4.09 -0.73
C ALA A 112 -1.02 -3.94 0.78
N LEU A 113 -1.20 -5.07 1.45
CA LEU A 113 -0.93 -5.25 2.88
C LEU A 113 0.49 -5.81 2.99
N SER A 114 1.38 -5.10 3.68
CA SER A 114 2.79 -5.46 3.72
C SER A 114 3.43 -5.18 5.08
N VAL A 115 4.57 -5.79 5.35
CA VAL A 115 5.41 -5.40 6.48
C VAL A 115 6.27 -4.19 6.14
N ASN A 116 6.69 -3.43 7.15
CA ASN A 116 7.74 -2.44 6.97
C ASN A 116 9.10 -3.13 6.72
N ALA A 117 9.51 -3.20 5.45
CA ALA A 117 10.77 -3.81 5.02
C ALA A 117 12.00 -3.18 5.70
N ASP A 118 12.02 -1.85 5.93
CA ASP A 118 13.16 -1.16 6.54
C ASP A 118 13.45 -1.68 7.96
N GLY A 119 12.40 -1.90 8.76
CA GLY A 119 12.55 -2.45 10.11
C GLY A 119 13.05 -3.90 10.13
N TRP A 120 12.67 -4.69 9.11
CA TRP A 120 13.19 -6.04 8.91
C TRP A 120 14.66 -6.01 8.45
N ARG A 121 14.99 -5.12 7.53
CA ARG A 121 16.34 -4.95 6.97
C ARG A 121 17.33 -4.43 8.02
N GLU A 122 16.94 -3.45 8.84
CA GLU A 122 17.75 -2.94 9.97
C GLU A 122 18.15 -4.09 10.90
N ARG A 123 17.26 -5.06 11.08
CA ARG A 123 17.43 -6.15 12.03
C ARG A 123 18.15 -7.36 11.47
N PHE A 124 17.82 -7.77 10.25
CA PHE A 124 18.28 -9.04 9.67
C PHE A 124 19.20 -8.84 8.46
N GLY A 125 19.51 -7.60 8.09
CA GLY A 125 20.33 -7.28 6.93
C GLY A 125 19.69 -7.77 5.64
N SER A 126 20.51 -8.17 4.67
CA SER A 126 20.05 -8.71 3.38
C SER A 126 19.36 -10.07 3.47
N GLU A 127 19.46 -10.78 4.60
CA GLU A 127 18.75 -12.05 4.80
C GLU A 127 17.28 -11.87 5.18
N TRP A 128 16.82 -10.63 5.39
CA TRP A 128 15.49 -10.36 5.93
C TRP A 128 14.35 -11.04 5.17
N PRO A 129 14.34 -11.17 3.81
CA PRO A 129 13.24 -11.82 3.11
C PRO A 129 13.11 -13.28 3.53
N SER A 130 14.23 -13.99 3.62
CA SER A 130 14.27 -15.40 4.07
C SER A 130 13.82 -15.56 5.53
N LYS A 131 14.03 -14.55 6.38
CA LYS A 131 13.58 -14.57 7.78
C LYS A 131 12.09 -14.25 7.89
N PHE A 132 11.56 -13.43 6.99
CA PHE A 132 10.15 -13.04 6.95
C PHE A 132 9.28 -14.12 6.31
N GLU A 133 9.78 -14.86 5.32
CA GLU A 133 9.01 -15.82 4.53
C GLU A 133 8.16 -16.81 5.36
N PRO A 134 8.69 -17.47 6.42
CA PRO A 134 7.87 -18.36 7.24
C PRO A 134 6.76 -17.64 8.02
N PHE A 135 6.94 -16.36 8.35
CA PHE A 135 5.89 -15.54 8.96
C PHE A 135 4.85 -15.15 7.92
N LYS A 136 5.30 -14.69 6.75
CA LYS A 136 4.45 -14.33 5.62
C LYS A 136 3.48 -15.46 5.26
N LEU A 137 3.96 -16.70 5.18
CA LEU A 137 3.11 -17.87 4.90
C LEU A 137 2.02 -18.07 5.97
N ARG A 138 2.35 -17.98 7.26
CA ARG A 138 1.35 -18.07 8.34
C ARG A 138 0.33 -16.93 8.31
N LEU A 139 0.78 -15.70 8.04
CA LEU A 139 -0.13 -14.56 7.90
C LEU A 139 -1.08 -14.76 6.71
N ARG A 140 -0.59 -15.34 5.60
CA ARG A 140 -1.40 -15.67 4.43
C ARG A 140 -2.44 -16.76 4.71
N GLU A 141 -2.11 -17.78 5.50
CA GLU A 141 -3.07 -18.81 5.93
C GLU A 141 -4.27 -18.20 6.65
N ASP A 142 -4.00 -17.23 7.54
CA ASP A 142 -5.03 -16.50 8.28
C ASP A 142 -5.87 -15.55 7.42
N LEU A 143 -5.37 -15.20 6.23
CA LEU A 143 -5.96 -14.23 5.32
C LEU A 143 -6.47 -14.84 4.02
N VAL A 144 -6.59 -16.18 3.92
CA VAL A 144 -7.07 -16.88 2.72
C VAL A 144 -8.41 -16.31 2.20
N TRP A 145 -9.27 -15.83 3.11
CA TRP A 145 -10.55 -15.23 2.78
C TRP A 145 -10.45 -13.96 1.92
N LEU A 146 -9.29 -13.28 1.88
CA LEU A 146 -9.07 -12.13 1.01
C LEU A 146 -9.13 -12.49 -0.49
N ARG A 147 -8.93 -13.77 -0.85
CA ARG A 147 -9.08 -14.24 -2.24
C ARG A 147 -10.50 -14.04 -2.77
N ASP A 148 -11.51 -14.14 -1.91
CA ASP A 148 -12.92 -13.91 -2.28
C ASP A 148 -13.19 -12.44 -2.67
N TYR A 149 -12.25 -11.54 -2.37
CA TYR A 149 -12.28 -10.11 -2.70
C TYR A 149 -11.26 -9.74 -3.80
N GLY A 150 -10.62 -10.73 -4.41
CA GLY A 150 -9.70 -10.56 -5.54
C GLY A 150 -8.28 -10.17 -5.15
N PHE A 151 -7.89 -10.32 -3.88
CA PHE A 151 -6.49 -10.18 -3.47
C PHE A 151 -5.70 -11.45 -3.78
N GLN A 152 -4.46 -11.26 -4.21
CA GLN A 152 -3.44 -12.27 -4.41
C GLN A 152 -2.61 -12.44 -3.13
N LEU A 153 -2.29 -13.70 -2.81
CA LEU A 153 -1.54 -14.10 -1.61
C LEU A 153 -0.38 -15.02 -2.04
N ASP A 154 0.40 -14.52 -2.99
CA ASP A 154 1.56 -15.14 -3.61
C ASP A 154 2.67 -14.08 -3.74
N ASP A 155 3.79 -14.46 -4.35
CA ASP A 155 4.96 -13.59 -4.52
C ASP A 155 5.15 -13.19 -6.00
N ASP A 156 4.08 -13.20 -6.80
CA ASP A 156 4.12 -12.90 -8.25
C ASP A 156 4.03 -11.39 -8.55
N ALA A 157 3.94 -10.53 -7.52
CA ALA A 157 3.86 -9.09 -7.68
C ALA A 157 5.15 -8.54 -8.33
N ASN A 158 4.99 -7.76 -9.41
CA ASN A 158 6.11 -7.15 -10.10
C ASN A 158 5.89 -5.64 -10.28
N LEU A 159 6.70 -4.84 -9.59
CA LEU A 159 6.71 -3.38 -9.67
C LEU A 159 7.45 -2.85 -10.91
N MET A 160 7.91 -3.72 -11.81
CA MET A 160 8.60 -3.36 -13.06
C MET A 160 9.85 -2.49 -12.84
N SER A 161 10.58 -2.74 -11.76
CA SER A 161 11.78 -2.00 -11.38
C SER A 161 12.91 -2.96 -11.01
N ASP A 162 14.13 -2.62 -11.43
CA ASP A 162 15.36 -3.31 -11.04
C ASP A 162 15.97 -2.70 -9.75
N ASP A 163 15.31 -1.68 -9.16
CA ASP A 163 15.77 -1.04 -7.95
C ASP A 163 15.53 -1.91 -6.70
N SER A 164 16.59 -2.08 -5.90
CA SER A 164 16.56 -2.90 -4.68
C SER A 164 15.52 -2.48 -3.64
N PHE A 165 15.10 -1.20 -3.61
CA PHE A 165 14.04 -0.75 -2.72
C PHE A 165 12.66 -1.21 -3.23
N ALA A 166 12.45 -1.24 -4.55
CA ALA A 166 11.26 -1.84 -5.15
C ALA A 166 11.22 -3.37 -4.95
N GLU A 167 12.37 -4.05 -5.03
CA GLU A 167 12.44 -5.48 -4.72
C GLU A 167 12.03 -5.75 -3.26
N ASP A 168 12.55 -4.95 -2.32
CA ASP A 168 12.21 -5.08 -0.91
C ASP A 168 10.73 -4.81 -0.62
N MET A 169 10.14 -3.87 -1.35
CA MET A 169 8.69 -3.63 -1.32
C MET A 169 7.91 -4.89 -1.72
N GLN A 170 8.26 -5.54 -2.81
CA GLN A 170 7.59 -6.77 -3.26
C GLN A 170 7.73 -7.90 -2.24
N HIS A 171 8.95 -8.11 -1.72
CA HIS A 171 9.22 -9.13 -0.69
C HIS A 171 8.41 -8.92 0.58
N SER A 172 8.00 -7.67 0.85
CA SER A 172 7.23 -7.32 2.05
C SER A 172 5.74 -7.63 1.94
N TYR A 173 5.22 -7.94 0.74
CA TYR A 173 3.79 -8.14 0.52
C TYR A 173 3.30 -9.42 1.21
N ILE A 174 2.24 -9.26 2.01
CA ILE A 174 1.47 -10.35 2.57
C ILE A 174 0.32 -10.69 1.62
N ALA A 175 -0.42 -9.66 1.19
CA ALA A 175 -1.51 -9.74 0.22
C ALA A 175 -1.52 -8.48 -0.64
N TYR A 176 -1.93 -8.59 -1.90
CA TYR A 176 -1.99 -7.44 -2.80
C TYR A 176 -3.09 -7.57 -3.86
N LYS A 177 -3.43 -6.45 -4.49
CA LYS A 177 -4.30 -6.39 -5.66
C LYS A 177 -3.73 -5.38 -6.64
N PHE A 178 -3.69 -5.72 -7.93
CA PHE A 178 -3.18 -4.81 -8.96
C PHE A 178 -4.32 -4.07 -9.65
N TYR A 179 -4.26 -2.75 -9.66
CA TYR A 179 -5.18 -1.88 -10.38
C TYR A 179 -4.49 -1.39 -11.64
N SER A 180 -4.88 -1.95 -12.79
CA SER A 180 -4.31 -1.54 -14.07
C SER A 180 -4.83 -0.18 -14.51
N ILE A 181 -3.98 0.65 -15.12
CA ILE A 181 -4.37 1.95 -15.67
C ILE A 181 -5.49 1.84 -16.72
N VAL A 182 -5.54 0.73 -17.48
CA VAL A 182 -6.56 0.52 -18.54
C VAL A 182 -7.91 0.08 -17.97
N GLU A 183 -7.91 -0.50 -16.78
CA GLU A 183 -9.10 -1.06 -16.12
C GLU A 183 -9.07 -0.70 -14.63
N MET A 184 -9.06 0.61 -14.36
CA MET A 184 -9.07 1.09 -12.99
C MET A 184 -10.41 0.76 -12.32
N PRO A 185 -10.41 0.22 -11.09
CA PRO A 185 -11.64 -0.09 -10.36
C PRO A 185 -12.47 1.17 -10.10
N SER A 186 -13.79 1.01 -9.99
CA SER A 186 -14.68 2.11 -9.61
C SER A 186 -14.38 2.58 -8.17
N GLU A 187 -14.77 3.81 -7.86
CA GLU A 187 -14.58 4.37 -6.51
C GLU A 187 -15.21 3.48 -5.42
N LYS A 188 -16.36 2.86 -5.71
CA LYS A 188 -17.02 1.91 -4.79
C LYS A 188 -16.20 0.64 -4.57
N GLU A 189 -15.56 0.12 -5.61
CA GLU A 189 -14.69 -1.06 -5.49
C GLU A 189 -13.44 -0.73 -4.68
N ILE A 190 -12.83 0.43 -4.93
CA ILE A 190 -11.66 0.90 -4.16
C ILE A 190 -12.01 1.06 -2.67
N GLN A 191 -13.14 1.71 -2.35
CA GLN A 191 -13.59 1.86 -0.97
C GLN A 191 -13.85 0.51 -0.29
N ARG A 192 -14.45 -0.44 -1.01
CA ARG A 192 -14.65 -1.81 -0.51
C ARG A 192 -13.31 -2.47 -0.22
N ASP A 193 -12.38 -2.44 -1.17
CA ASP A 193 -11.07 -3.07 -1.03
C ASP A 193 -10.29 -2.46 0.16
N LEU A 194 -10.37 -1.13 0.35
CA LEU A 194 -9.78 -0.44 1.51
C LEU A 194 -10.33 -0.94 2.85
N VAL A 195 -11.65 -1.03 2.97
CA VAL A 195 -12.29 -1.53 4.19
C VAL A 195 -11.95 -2.99 4.45
N ILE A 196 -11.90 -3.81 3.39
CA ILE A 196 -11.56 -5.24 3.48
C ILE A 196 -10.12 -5.45 3.92
N ILE A 197 -9.16 -4.74 3.31
CA ILE A 197 -7.76 -4.90 3.67
C ILE A 197 -7.48 -4.35 5.08
N PHE A 198 -8.18 -3.29 5.50
CA PHE A 198 -8.07 -2.76 6.85
C PHE A 198 -8.56 -3.78 7.88
N LYS A 199 -9.65 -4.49 7.61
CA LYS A 199 -10.10 -5.60 8.47
C LYS A 199 -9.07 -6.71 8.57
N ALA A 200 -8.45 -7.09 7.46
CA ALA A 200 -7.38 -8.08 7.46
C ALA A 200 -6.20 -7.62 8.32
N GLN A 201 -5.79 -6.36 8.21
CA GLN A 201 -4.75 -5.79 9.05
C GLN A 201 -5.13 -5.84 10.55
N GLN A 202 -6.35 -5.41 10.91
CA GLN A 202 -6.84 -5.45 12.28
C GLN A 202 -6.94 -6.88 12.83
N GLN A 203 -7.32 -7.86 12.00
CA GLN A 203 -7.30 -9.28 12.37
C GLN A 203 -5.89 -9.75 12.75
N LEU A 204 -4.87 -9.35 11.99
CA LEU A 204 -3.48 -9.73 12.29
C LEU A 204 -2.97 -9.06 13.57
N ILE A 205 -3.38 -7.82 13.84
CA ILE A 205 -2.97 -7.07 15.05
C ILE A 205 -3.67 -7.59 16.31
N SER A 206 -4.95 -7.99 16.21
CA SER A 206 -5.78 -8.40 17.36
C SER A 206 -5.61 -9.87 17.79
N LYS A 207 -4.88 -10.68 17.02
CA LYS A 207 -4.62 -12.10 17.33
C LYS A 207 -3.49 -12.32 18.35
N GLU A 208 -2.84 -11.26 18.82
CA GLU A 208 -1.85 -11.28 19.91
C GLU A 208 -2.47 -10.82 21.24
#